data_AF-A0AA96T7Z5-F1
#
_entry.id   AF-A0AA96T7Z5-F1
#
_cell.length_a   1.000
_cell.length_b   1.000
_cell.length_c   1.000
_cell.angle_alpha   90.00
_cell.angle_beta   90.00
_cell.angle_gamma   90.00
#
_symmetry.space_group_name_H-M   'P 1'
#
loop_
_entity.id
_entity.type
_entity.pdbx_description
1 polymer ?
#
loop_
_entity_poly.entity_id
_entity_poly.type
_entity_poly.pdbx_seq_one_letter_code
_entity_poly.pdbx_strand_id
1 'polypeptide(L)'
;MTIEKYIKTIVQKTNLSQSDKDELYFEIYDHLTSLKQGFLDQGKSEEEATTLAIQNFGEASTLGTEIEKAMQSSTQKYVQWIGWGLFLPYSFVLLFKLLLGRSAFYFGNLTYFFETGDWHSIHGGLINLVPFRSTIRYLTEFDSYNIDIVLMNTLGNVIIFIPFGFLLPLLFKQINNVKMASKIFIKFILLIESLQLLTFTGVFDIDDIMLNMLGALIGYGSFVGMKYILERVRSVDKVDTI
;
A
#
# COMPACT_ATOMS: atom_id res chain seq x y z
N MET A 1 33.34 26.77 -19.48
CA MET A 1 32.35 26.33 -18.46
C MET A 1 32.93 25.12 -17.77
N THR A 2 33.00 25.06 -16.43
CA THR A 2 33.58 23.91 -15.71
C THR A 2 32.55 22.79 -15.52
N ILE A 3 33.03 21.54 -15.36
CA ILE A 3 32.19 20.36 -15.05
C ILE A 3 31.31 20.63 -13.82
N GLU A 4 31.90 21.14 -12.74
CA GLU A 4 31.18 21.44 -11.50
C GLU A 4 30.03 22.43 -11.70
N LYS A 5 30.25 23.49 -12.51
CA LYS A 5 29.23 24.49 -12.81
C LYS A 5 28.11 23.91 -13.67
N TYR A 6 28.45 22.99 -14.58
CA TYR A 6 27.49 22.26 -15.38
C TYR A 6 26.61 21.33 -14.53
N ILE A 7 27.20 20.53 -13.66
CA ILE A 7 26.45 19.61 -12.77
C ILE A 7 25.54 20.39 -11.82
N LYS A 8 26.04 21.48 -11.22
CA LYS A 8 25.19 22.34 -10.38
C LYS A 8 23.97 22.87 -11.13
N THR A 9 24.11 23.18 -12.42
CA THR A 9 22.99 23.64 -13.27
C THR A 9 21.96 22.53 -13.51
N ILE A 10 22.40 21.27 -13.65
CA ILE A 10 21.50 20.11 -13.75
C ILE A 10 20.76 19.91 -12.43
N VAL A 11 21.52 19.75 -11.34
CA VAL A 11 21.01 19.40 -10.01
C VAL A 11 20.04 20.46 -9.49
N GLN A 12 20.34 21.75 -9.68
CA GLN A 12 19.44 22.86 -9.29
C GLN A 12 18.11 22.88 -10.04
N LYS A 13 18.06 22.33 -11.25
CA LYS A 13 16.82 22.24 -12.03
C LYS A 13 15.96 21.03 -11.66
N THR A 14 16.50 20.08 -10.90
CA THR A 14 15.76 18.93 -10.41
C THR A 14 14.98 19.26 -9.14
N ASN A 15 13.77 18.72 -9.00
CA ASN A 15 12.94 18.88 -7.81
C ASN A 15 13.21 17.82 -6.72
N LEU A 16 14.46 17.34 -6.64
CA LEU A 16 14.91 16.26 -5.76
C LEU A 16 15.23 16.76 -4.33
N SER A 17 15.29 15.83 -3.36
CA SER A 17 15.75 16.15 -2.00
C SER A 17 17.24 16.51 -1.98
N GLN A 18 17.74 17.16 -0.93
CA GLN A 18 19.16 17.52 -0.87
C GLN A 18 20.07 16.28 -0.91
N SER A 19 19.68 15.21 -0.22
CA SER A 19 20.40 13.92 -0.27
C SER A 19 20.47 13.35 -1.68
N ASP A 20 19.33 13.33 -2.39
CA ASP A 20 19.27 12.82 -3.77
C ASP A 20 20.08 13.72 -4.74
N LYS A 21 20.11 15.03 -4.48
CA LYS A 21 20.89 16.00 -5.24
C LYS A 21 22.39 15.78 -5.06
N ASP A 22 22.82 15.47 -3.85
CA ASP A 22 24.23 15.19 -3.55
C ASP A 22 24.68 13.87 -4.20
N GLU A 23 23.87 12.81 -4.11
CA GLU A 23 24.14 11.53 -4.79
C GLU A 23 24.22 11.70 -6.31
N LEU A 24 23.23 12.39 -6.89
CA LEU A 24 23.22 12.70 -8.32
C LEU A 24 24.42 13.55 -8.75
N TYR A 25 24.87 14.48 -7.90
CA TYR A 25 26.06 15.27 -8.17
C TYR A 25 27.29 14.38 -8.33
N PHE A 26 27.51 13.44 -7.40
CA PHE A 26 28.66 12.53 -7.45
C PHE A 26 28.60 11.59 -8.66
N GLU A 27 27.43 11.00 -8.97
CA GLU A 27 27.29 10.12 -10.14
C GLU A 27 27.62 10.84 -11.46
N ILE A 28 27.08 12.05 -11.65
CA ILE A 28 27.34 12.83 -12.86
C ILE A 28 28.81 13.28 -12.90
N TYR A 29 29.39 13.63 -11.75
CA TYR A 29 30.79 14.06 -11.67
C TYR A 29 31.75 12.95 -12.11
N ASP A 30 31.56 11.73 -11.60
CA ASP A 30 32.38 10.58 -11.97
C ASP A 30 32.25 10.27 -13.47
N HIS A 31 31.03 10.33 -14.00
CA HIS A 31 30.78 10.05 -15.42
C HIS A 31 31.42 11.12 -16.34
N LEU A 32 31.28 12.40 -16.01
CA LEU A 32 31.90 13.50 -16.78
C LEU A 32 33.42 13.49 -16.68
N THR A 33 33.96 13.11 -15.53
CA THR A 33 35.41 12.99 -15.34
C THR A 33 35.98 11.83 -16.14
N SER A 34 35.28 10.69 -16.18
CA SER A 34 35.62 9.55 -17.04
C SER A 34 35.60 9.92 -18.53
N LEU A 35 34.56 10.63 -18.98
CA LEU A 35 34.47 11.14 -20.36
C LEU A 35 35.62 12.12 -20.68
N LYS A 36 35.91 13.07 -19.78
CA LYS A 36 37.03 14.02 -19.92
C LYS A 36 38.35 13.26 -20.08
N GLN A 37 38.59 12.25 -19.25
CA GLN A 37 39.81 11.44 -19.31
C GLN A 37 39.95 10.73 -20.67
N GLY A 38 38.87 10.14 -21.18
CA GLY A 38 38.89 9.51 -22.51
C GLY A 38 39.27 10.45 -23.66
N PHE A 39 38.95 11.75 -23.55
CA PHE A 39 39.39 12.75 -24.53
C PHE A 39 40.84 13.21 -24.29
N LEU A 40 41.29 13.31 -23.04
CA LEU A 40 42.71 13.57 -22.73
C LEU A 40 43.61 12.48 -23.29
N ASP A 41 43.20 11.21 -23.18
CA ASP A 41 43.95 10.06 -23.71
C ASP A 41 44.03 10.07 -25.24
N GLN A 42 43.11 10.77 -25.92
CA GLN A 42 43.12 11.02 -27.37
C GLN A 42 44.02 12.22 -27.76
N GLY A 43 44.74 12.80 -26.81
CA GLY A 43 45.64 13.93 -27.02
C GLY A 43 44.95 15.29 -27.08
N LYS A 44 43.70 15.40 -26.61
CA LYS A 44 42.98 16.67 -26.53
C LYS A 44 43.52 17.54 -25.40
N SER A 45 43.48 18.86 -25.59
CA SER A 45 43.81 19.81 -24.53
C SER A 45 42.77 19.73 -23.41
N GLU A 46 43.13 20.16 -22.19
CA GLU A 46 42.24 20.06 -21.04
C GLU A 46 40.92 20.84 -21.21
N GLU A 47 40.98 22.01 -21.85
CA GLU A 47 39.83 22.85 -22.15
C GLU A 47 38.93 22.22 -23.22
N GLU A 48 39.54 21.62 -24.25
CA GLU A 48 38.84 20.93 -25.33
C GLU A 48 38.17 19.64 -24.84
N ALA A 49 38.88 18.83 -24.03
CA ALA A 49 38.36 17.62 -23.41
C ALA A 49 37.17 17.89 -22.49
N THR A 50 37.23 18.97 -21.69
CA THR A 50 36.13 19.38 -20.81
C THR A 50 34.89 19.79 -21.60
N THR A 51 35.09 20.53 -22.69
CA THR A 51 34.00 20.99 -23.56
C THR A 51 33.35 19.80 -24.27
N LEU A 52 34.16 18.88 -24.82
CA LEU A 52 33.69 17.67 -25.47
C LEU A 52 32.94 16.74 -24.51
N ALA A 53 33.40 16.59 -23.27
CA ALA A 53 32.72 15.78 -22.25
C ALA A 53 31.33 16.33 -21.93
N ILE A 54 31.20 17.64 -21.71
CA ILE A 54 29.91 18.30 -21.47
C ILE A 54 28.99 18.16 -22.69
N GLN A 55 29.52 18.37 -23.90
CA GLN A 55 28.74 18.32 -25.13
C GLN A 55 28.26 16.90 -25.46
N ASN A 56 29.07 15.87 -25.19
CA ASN A 56 28.66 14.47 -25.30
C ASN A 56 27.62 14.08 -24.25
N PHE A 57 27.74 14.63 -23.04
CA PHE A 57 26.81 14.31 -21.96
C PHE A 57 25.41 14.86 -22.24
N GLY A 58 25.31 16.08 -22.79
CA GLY A 58 24.09 16.66 -23.35
C GLY A 58 23.72 18.03 -22.77
N GLU A 59 22.50 18.50 -23.05
CA GLU A 59 22.03 19.79 -22.51
C GLU A 59 21.53 19.69 -21.07
N ALA A 60 22.06 20.54 -20.18
CA ALA A 60 21.70 20.51 -18.76
C ALA A 60 20.18 20.69 -18.50
N SER A 61 19.47 21.43 -19.35
CA SER A 61 18.03 21.66 -19.24
C SER A 61 17.18 20.41 -19.50
N THR A 62 17.58 19.59 -20.47
CA THR A 62 16.84 18.38 -20.83
C THR A 62 17.22 17.24 -19.90
N LEU A 63 18.50 17.10 -19.55
CA LEU A 63 18.96 16.09 -18.61
C LEU A 63 18.33 16.23 -17.21
N GLY A 64 18.23 17.45 -16.67
CA GLY A 64 17.62 17.64 -15.35
C GLY A 64 16.17 17.13 -15.28
N THR A 65 15.36 17.42 -16.30
CA THR A 65 13.96 16.99 -16.35
C THR A 65 13.81 15.50 -16.68
N GLU A 66 14.67 14.95 -17.54
CA GLU A 66 14.68 13.53 -17.87
C GLU A 66 15.13 12.67 -16.69
N ILE A 67 16.17 13.08 -15.96
CA ILE A 67 16.66 12.41 -14.76
C ILE A 67 15.59 12.43 -13.67
N GLU A 68 14.96 13.58 -13.41
CA GLU A 68 13.86 13.67 -12.44
C GLU A 68 12.72 12.70 -12.80
N LYS A 69 12.33 12.67 -14.07
CA LYS A 69 11.27 11.77 -14.56
C LYS A 69 11.67 10.31 -14.45
N ALA A 70 12.92 9.97 -14.78
CA ALA A 70 13.45 8.61 -14.67
C ALA A 70 13.45 8.15 -13.20
N MET A 71 13.98 8.97 -12.29
CA MET A 71 14.01 8.68 -10.85
C MET A 71 12.60 8.51 -10.27
N GLN A 72 11.67 9.45 -10.53
CA GLN A 72 10.29 9.32 -10.06
C GLN A 72 9.58 8.07 -10.60
N SER A 73 9.80 7.72 -11.86
CA SER A 73 9.21 6.54 -12.48
C SER A 73 9.77 5.23 -11.89
N SER A 74 11.06 5.22 -11.54
CA SER A 74 11.75 4.08 -10.94
C SER A 74 11.23 3.81 -9.54
N THR A 75 11.21 4.83 -8.68
CA THR A 75 10.70 4.74 -7.30
C THR A 75 9.25 4.25 -7.25
N GLN A 76 8.40 4.71 -8.18
CA GLN A 76 7.01 4.25 -8.24
C GLN A 76 6.88 2.76 -8.59
N LYS A 77 7.76 2.21 -9.45
CA LYS A 77 7.76 0.77 -9.78
C LYS A 77 8.12 -0.08 -8.56
N TYR A 78 9.16 0.30 -7.80
CA TYR A 78 9.54 -0.43 -6.59
C TYR A 78 8.45 -0.41 -5.53
N VAL A 79 7.81 0.74 -5.30
CA VAL A 79 6.66 0.85 -4.39
C VAL A 79 5.53 -0.08 -4.81
N GLN A 80 5.25 -0.20 -6.11
CA GLN A 80 4.24 -1.14 -6.60
C GLN A 80 4.67 -2.61 -6.44
N TRP A 81 5.92 -2.95 -6.72
CA TRP A 81 6.42 -4.32 -6.55
C TRP A 81 6.40 -4.77 -5.10
N ILE A 82 6.89 -3.92 -4.18
CA ILE A 82 6.83 -4.17 -2.74
C ILE A 82 5.36 -4.25 -2.30
N GLY A 83 4.53 -3.30 -2.75
CA GLY A 83 3.10 -3.30 -2.46
C GLY A 83 2.41 -4.60 -2.86
N TRP A 84 2.65 -5.08 -4.09
CA TRP A 84 2.09 -6.35 -4.56
C TRP A 84 2.68 -7.56 -3.84
N GLY A 85 3.98 -7.53 -3.54
CA GLY A 85 4.67 -8.55 -2.76
C GLY A 85 4.13 -8.68 -1.33
N LEU A 86 3.65 -7.59 -0.74
CA LEU A 86 2.95 -7.61 0.55
C LEU A 86 1.47 -7.98 0.41
N PHE A 87 0.79 -7.44 -0.62
CA PHE A 87 -0.64 -7.58 -0.77
C PHE A 87 -1.09 -8.99 -1.12
N LEU A 88 -0.37 -9.72 -2.00
CA LEU A 88 -0.79 -11.07 -2.40
C LEU A 88 -0.73 -12.08 -1.25
N PRO A 89 0.39 -12.22 -0.49
CA PRO A 89 0.43 -13.14 0.64
C PRO A 89 -0.54 -12.73 1.75
N TYR A 90 -0.63 -11.43 2.05
CA TYR A 90 -1.61 -10.92 3.01
C TYR A 90 -3.05 -11.25 2.60
N SER A 91 -3.41 -11.03 1.33
CA SER A 91 -4.76 -11.31 0.83
C SER A 91 -5.06 -12.80 0.89
N PHE A 92 -4.08 -13.66 0.61
CA PHE A 92 -4.23 -15.11 0.78
C PHE A 92 -4.52 -15.46 2.24
N VAL A 93 -3.76 -14.93 3.20
CA VAL A 93 -3.97 -15.17 4.65
C VAL A 93 -5.32 -14.61 5.11
N LEU A 94 -5.69 -13.41 4.67
CA LEU A 94 -6.98 -12.78 4.94
C LEU A 94 -8.13 -13.67 4.48
N LEU A 95 -8.13 -14.08 3.21
CA LEU A 95 -9.17 -14.92 2.64
C LEU A 95 -9.19 -16.31 3.29
N PHE A 96 -8.03 -16.90 3.56
CA PHE A 96 -7.93 -18.18 4.26
C PHE A 96 -8.55 -18.09 5.65
N LYS A 97 -8.20 -17.08 6.44
CA LYS A 97 -8.76 -16.90 7.79
C LYS A 97 -10.26 -16.64 7.75
N LEU A 98 -10.74 -15.80 6.83
CA LEU A 98 -12.16 -15.46 6.72
C LEU A 98 -12.99 -16.65 6.23
N LEU A 99 -12.56 -17.33 5.17
CA LEU A 99 -13.35 -18.40 4.55
C LEU A 99 -13.19 -19.76 5.24
N LEU A 100 -12.02 -20.06 5.80
CA LEU A 100 -11.70 -21.37 6.35
C LEU A 100 -11.48 -21.36 7.86
N GLY A 101 -11.19 -20.21 8.47
CA GLY A 101 -10.89 -20.12 9.90
C GLY A 101 -12.05 -20.54 10.81
N ARG A 102 -13.29 -20.49 10.31
CA ARG A 102 -14.49 -20.96 11.04
C ARG A 102 -15.17 -22.15 10.36
N SER A 103 -14.68 -22.62 9.20
CA SER A 103 -15.41 -23.56 8.35
C SER A 103 -15.67 -24.91 9.03
N ALA A 104 -14.70 -25.44 9.79
CA ALA A 104 -14.87 -26.71 10.50
C ALA A 104 -16.06 -26.69 11.48
N PHE A 105 -16.28 -25.58 12.18
CA PHE A 105 -17.41 -25.41 13.10
C PHE A 105 -18.75 -25.46 12.34
N TYR A 106 -18.87 -24.70 11.24
CA TYR A 106 -20.11 -24.66 10.47
C TYR A 106 -20.36 -25.93 9.66
N PHE A 107 -19.32 -26.57 9.11
CA PHE A 107 -19.44 -27.89 8.49
C PHE A 107 -19.89 -28.95 9.48
N GLY A 108 -19.40 -28.93 10.73
CA GLY A 108 -19.87 -29.83 11.79
C GLY A 108 -21.37 -29.68 12.08
N ASN A 109 -21.86 -28.43 12.19
CA ASN A 109 -23.30 -28.15 12.36
C ASN A 109 -24.12 -28.63 11.15
N LEU A 110 -23.58 -28.47 9.94
CA LEU A 110 -24.22 -28.94 8.71
C LEU A 110 -24.32 -30.48 8.68
N THR A 111 -23.26 -31.20 9.07
CA THR A 111 -23.28 -32.67 9.19
C THR A 111 -24.30 -33.12 10.24
N TYR A 112 -24.29 -32.50 11.42
CA TYR A 112 -25.26 -32.80 12.48
C TYR A 112 -26.71 -32.63 12.03
N PHE A 113 -27.00 -31.59 11.25
CA PHE A 113 -28.31 -31.40 10.65
C PHE A 113 -28.69 -32.53 9.69
N PHE A 114 -27.79 -32.94 8.80
CA PHE A 114 -28.09 -34.03 7.86
C PHE A 114 -28.34 -35.36 8.58
N GLU A 115 -27.72 -35.56 9.74
CA GLU A 115 -27.89 -36.75 10.57
C GLU A 115 -29.17 -36.73 11.42
N THR A 116 -29.55 -35.58 11.97
CA THR A 116 -30.62 -35.46 12.97
C THR A 116 -31.92 -34.83 12.44
N GLY A 117 -31.85 -34.10 11.33
CA GLY A 117 -32.95 -33.27 10.82
C GLY A 117 -33.25 -32.03 11.68
N ASP A 118 -32.38 -31.68 12.64
CA ASP A 118 -32.58 -30.52 13.51
C ASP A 118 -32.28 -29.21 12.79
N TRP A 119 -33.32 -28.60 12.22
CA TRP A 119 -33.23 -27.31 11.53
C TRP A 119 -32.81 -26.14 12.43
N HIS A 120 -32.94 -26.23 13.75
CA HIS A 120 -32.55 -25.15 14.67
C HIS A 120 -31.03 -24.98 14.73
N SER A 121 -30.28 -26.07 14.51
CA SER A 121 -28.80 -26.06 14.45
C SER A 121 -28.24 -25.27 13.26
N ILE A 122 -29.03 -25.07 12.19
CA ILE A 122 -28.64 -24.32 10.98
C ILE A 122 -29.29 -22.94 10.88
N HIS A 123 -30.62 -22.83 11.00
CA HIS A 123 -31.33 -21.61 10.57
C HIS A 123 -31.29 -20.46 11.58
N GLY A 124 -31.09 -20.74 12.87
CA GLY A 124 -31.17 -19.72 13.92
C GLY A 124 -30.03 -18.71 13.93
N GLY A 125 -28.98 -18.90 13.12
CA GLY A 125 -27.73 -18.17 13.27
C GLY A 125 -26.98 -17.77 12.00
N LEU A 126 -27.38 -18.18 10.79
CA LEU A 126 -26.60 -17.93 9.56
C LEU A 126 -26.69 -16.51 9.01
N ILE A 127 -27.71 -15.75 9.39
CA ILE A 127 -27.86 -14.36 8.97
C ILE A 127 -28.22 -13.52 10.20
N ASN A 128 -27.37 -12.54 10.52
CA ASN A 128 -27.67 -11.48 11.46
C ASN A 128 -27.70 -10.13 10.75
N LEU A 129 -28.88 -9.53 10.65
CA LEU A 129 -29.06 -8.18 10.12
C LEU A 129 -29.39 -7.14 11.20
N VAL A 130 -29.43 -7.56 12.47
CA VAL A 130 -29.70 -6.65 13.59
C VAL A 130 -28.36 -6.07 14.05
N PRO A 131 -28.13 -4.75 13.85
CA PRO A 131 -26.87 -4.13 14.23
C PRO A 131 -26.60 -4.26 15.72
N PHE A 132 -25.33 -4.45 16.06
CA PHE A 132 -24.78 -4.65 17.39
C PHE A 132 -25.24 -5.92 18.10
N ARG A 133 -26.07 -6.78 17.50
CA ARG A 133 -26.59 -7.97 18.18
C ARG A 133 -25.45 -8.92 18.57
N SER A 134 -24.56 -9.22 17.64
CA SER A 134 -23.43 -10.12 17.90
C SER A 134 -22.40 -9.48 18.81
N THR A 135 -22.11 -8.19 18.60
CA THR A 135 -21.19 -7.41 19.43
C THR A 135 -21.65 -7.38 20.88
N ILE A 136 -22.93 -7.05 21.12
CA ILE A 136 -23.51 -7.05 22.46
C ILE A 136 -23.47 -8.44 23.06
N ARG A 137 -23.85 -9.48 22.30
CA ARG A 137 -23.79 -10.88 22.77
C ARG A 137 -22.38 -11.25 23.24
N TYR A 138 -21.33 -10.95 22.46
CA TYR A 138 -19.96 -11.22 22.86
C TYR A 138 -19.53 -10.46 24.12
N LEU A 139 -20.08 -9.26 24.36
CA LEU A 139 -19.79 -8.46 25.56
C LEU A 139 -20.58 -8.91 26.79
N THR A 140 -21.85 -9.31 26.63
CA THR A 140 -22.74 -9.72 27.74
C THR A 140 -22.56 -11.17 28.14
N GLU A 141 -22.21 -12.03 27.19
CA GLU A 141 -21.93 -13.46 27.39
C GLU A 141 -20.42 -13.73 27.40
N PHE A 142 -19.60 -12.71 27.70
CA PHE A 142 -18.14 -12.81 27.71
C PHE A 142 -17.62 -13.98 28.56
N ASP A 143 -18.27 -14.28 29.69
CA ASP A 143 -17.89 -15.40 30.57
C ASP A 143 -18.18 -16.79 29.96
N SER A 144 -19.03 -16.84 28.93
CA SER A 144 -19.41 -18.07 28.20
C SER A 144 -18.50 -18.36 27.01
N TYR A 145 -17.62 -17.43 26.64
CA TYR A 145 -16.70 -17.54 25.52
C TYR A 145 -15.26 -17.38 25.98
N ASN A 146 -14.32 -18.05 25.32
CA ASN A 146 -12.91 -17.74 25.58
C ASN A 146 -12.61 -16.30 25.09
N ILE A 147 -11.82 -15.56 25.86
CA ILE A 147 -11.50 -14.13 25.63
C ILE A 147 -10.89 -13.92 24.24
N ASP A 148 -10.07 -14.84 23.76
CA ASP A 148 -9.47 -14.83 22.43
C ASP A 148 -10.52 -14.84 21.32
N ILE A 149 -11.63 -15.56 21.50
CA ILE A 149 -12.74 -15.59 20.52
C ILE A 149 -13.44 -14.24 20.49
N VAL A 150 -13.74 -13.66 21.65
CA VAL A 150 -14.37 -12.34 21.76
C VAL A 150 -13.49 -11.25 21.14
N LEU A 151 -12.21 -11.24 21.45
CA LEU A 151 -11.24 -10.30 20.87
C LEU A 151 -11.08 -10.47 19.37
N MET A 152 -11.01 -11.72 18.89
CA MET A 152 -10.81 -11.99 17.47
C MET A 152 -12.04 -11.62 16.63
N ASN A 153 -13.25 -11.83 17.16
CA ASN A 153 -14.51 -11.50 16.48
C ASN A 153 -14.85 -10.02 16.54
N THR A 154 -14.32 -9.27 17.50
CA THR A 154 -14.52 -7.82 17.60
C THR A 154 -13.32 -7.05 17.02
N LEU A 155 -12.26 -6.93 17.80
CA LEU A 155 -11.06 -6.18 17.44
C LEU A 155 -10.29 -6.84 16.29
N GLY A 156 -10.25 -8.18 16.24
CA GLY A 156 -9.55 -8.93 15.19
C GLY A 156 -10.12 -8.69 13.79
N ASN A 157 -11.43 -8.49 13.68
CA ASN A 157 -12.10 -8.13 12.41
C ASN A 157 -11.71 -6.72 11.94
N VAL A 158 -11.61 -5.75 12.87
CA VAL A 158 -11.09 -4.41 12.53
C VAL A 158 -9.63 -4.48 12.10
N ILE A 159 -8.76 -5.08 12.92
CA ILE A 159 -7.31 -5.09 12.70
C ILE A 159 -6.96 -5.76 11.37
N ILE A 160 -7.62 -6.87 11.04
CA ILE A 160 -7.26 -7.62 9.83
C ILE A 160 -7.59 -6.86 8.55
N PHE A 161 -8.53 -5.90 8.56
CA PHE A 161 -8.88 -5.08 7.39
C PHE A 161 -8.08 -3.77 7.28
N ILE A 162 -7.28 -3.39 8.29
CA ILE A 162 -6.42 -2.20 8.22
C ILE A 162 -5.40 -2.29 7.06
N PRO A 163 -4.64 -3.39 6.90
CA PRO A 163 -3.70 -3.48 5.78
C PRO A 163 -4.40 -3.47 4.42
N PHE A 164 -5.58 -4.08 4.31
CA PHE A 164 -6.41 -4.00 3.10
C PHE A 164 -6.76 -2.55 2.75
N GLY A 165 -7.25 -1.78 3.73
CA GLY A 165 -7.59 -0.36 3.54
C GLY A 165 -6.41 0.52 3.14
N PHE A 166 -5.22 0.19 3.62
CA PHE A 166 -3.97 0.91 3.33
C PHE A 166 -3.38 0.55 1.96
N LEU A 167 -3.27 -0.74 1.65
CA LEU A 167 -2.59 -1.24 0.45
C LEU A 167 -3.41 -1.00 -0.82
N LEU A 168 -4.74 -1.01 -0.74
CA LEU A 168 -5.59 -0.85 -1.92
C LEU A 168 -5.37 0.48 -2.67
N PRO A 169 -5.41 1.67 -2.03
CA PRO A 169 -5.11 2.93 -2.71
C PRO A 169 -3.63 3.10 -3.10
N LEU A 170 -2.72 2.36 -2.47
CA LEU A 170 -1.30 2.32 -2.85
C LEU A 170 -1.11 1.62 -4.21
N LEU A 171 -1.84 0.53 -4.44
CA LEU A 171 -1.74 -0.28 -5.66
C LEU A 171 -2.60 0.26 -6.79
N PHE A 172 -3.79 0.77 -6.48
CA PHE A 172 -4.78 1.19 -7.45
C PHE A 172 -4.99 2.70 -7.41
N LYS A 173 -4.34 3.41 -8.34
CA LYS A 173 -4.43 4.89 -8.46
C LYS A 173 -5.86 5.42 -8.66
N GLN A 174 -6.79 4.57 -9.11
CA GLN A 174 -8.20 4.91 -9.27
C GLN A 174 -8.90 5.17 -7.92
N ILE A 175 -8.35 4.66 -6.82
CA ILE A 175 -8.87 4.85 -5.46
C ILE A 175 -8.30 6.14 -4.89
N ASN A 176 -8.73 7.25 -5.46
CA ASN A 176 -8.17 8.57 -5.17
C ASN A 176 -8.96 9.38 -4.12
N ASN A 177 -10.11 8.88 -3.67
CA ASN A 177 -10.96 9.56 -2.69
C ASN A 177 -11.72 8.57 -1.80
N VAL A 178 -12.13 9.04 -0.61
CA VAL A 178 -12.80 8.21 0.39
C VAL A 178 -14.11 7.60 -0.13
N LYS A 179 -14.87 8.30 -0.98
CA LYS A 179 -16.13 7.75 -1.52
C LYS A 179 -15.86 6.56 -2.44
N MET A 180 -14.83 6.62 -3.28
CA MET A 180 -14.43 5.51 -4.15
C MET A 180 -13.87 4.35 -3.33
N ALA A 181 -13.01 4.64 -2.34
CA ALA A 181 -12.47 3.65 -1.41
C ALA A 181 -13.61 2.91 -0.68
N SER A 182 -14.53 3.64 -0.06
CA SER A 182 -15.66 3.06 0.66
C SER A 182 -16.55 2.18 -0.23
N LYS A 183 -16.79 2.59 -1.48
CA LYS A 183 -17.56 1.77 -2.44
C LYS A 183 -16.88 0.45 -2.76
N ILE A 184 -15.55 0.42 -2.86
CA ILE A 184 -14.81 -0.81 -3.14
C ILE A 184 -14.76 -1.69 -1.89
N PHE A 185 -14.48 -1.09 -0.73
CA PHE A 185 -14.43 -1.80 0.55
C PHE A 185 -15.76 -2.50 0.85
N ILE A 186 -16.88 -1.77 0.77
CA ILE A 186 -18.19 -2.36 1.07
C ILE A 186 -18.55 -3.49 0.10
N LYS A 187 -18.23 -3.36 -1.20
CA LYS A 187 -18.47 -4.41 -2.18
C LYS A 187 -17.65 -5.66 -1.89
N PHE A 188 -16.38 -5.48 -1.54
CA PHE A 188 -15.49 -6.59 -1.21
C PHE A 188 -15.91 -7.28 0.08
N ILE A 189 -16.21 -6.53 1.14
CA ILE A 189 -16.68 -7.07 2.41
C ILE A 189 -17.99 -7.83 2.22
N LEU A 190 -18.98 -7.24 1.53
CA LEU A 190 -20.25 -7.92 1.23
C LEU A 190 -20.05 -9.19 0.40
N LEU A 191 -19.09 -9.20 -0.53
CA LEU A 191 -18.76 -10.39 -1.31
C LEU A 191 -18.24 -11.50 -0.40
N ILE A 192 -17.34 -11.21 0.54
CA ILE A 192 -16.81 -12.21 1.47
C ILE A 192 -17.90 -12.77 2.38
N GLU A 193 -18.72 -11.91 2.98
CA GLU A 193 -19.83 -12.33 3.85
C GLU A 193 -20.86 -13.17 3.07
N SER A 194 -21.15 -12.78 1.84
CA SER A 194 -22.03 -13.53 0.95
C SER A 194 -21.44 -14.88 0.56
N LEU A 195 -20.13 -14.95 0.29
CA LEU A 195 -19.45 -16.21 0.02
C LEU A 195 -19.50 -17.13 1.24
N GLN A 196 -19.23 -16.63 2.44
CA GLN A 196 -19.31 -17.42 3.69
C GLN A 196 -20.71 -17.97 3.94
N LEU A 197 -21.75 -17.18 3.63
CA LEU A 197 -23.14 -17.63 3.69
C LEU A 197 -23.43 -18.73 2.67
N LEU A 198 -23.03 -18.54 1.40
CA LEU A 198 -23.29 -19.48 0.31
C LEU A 198 -22.51 -20.79 0.45
N THR A 199 -21.31 -20.73 1.01
CA THR A 199 -20.45 -21.91 1.24
C THR A 199 -20.66 -22.55 2.60
N PHE A 200 -21.58 -22.00 3.42
CA PHE A 200 -21.83 -22.43 4.79
C PHE A 200 -20.55 -22.46 5.65
N THR A 201 -19.61 -21.56 5.40
CA THR A 201 -18.38 -21.45 6.20
C THR A 201 -18.45 -20.36 7.27
N GLY A 202 -19.55 -19.60 7.32
CA GLY A 202 -19.75 -18.53 8.28
C GLY A 202 -21.20 -18.04 8.37
N VAL A 203 -21.36 -16.97 9.14
CA VAL A 203 -22.61 -16.23 9.33
C VAL A 203 -22.48 -14.92 8.58
N PHE A 204 -23.51 -14.55 7.82
CA PHE A 204 -23.64 -13.20 7.28
C PHE A 204 -24.01 -12.26 8.42
N ASP A 205 -23.02 -11.54 8.96
CA ASP A 205 -23.22 -10.68 10.14
C ASP A 205 -23.01 -9.21 9.80
N ILE A 206 -24.05 -8.38 10.02
CA ILE A 206 -23.96 -6.93 9.82
C ILE A 206 -22.91 -6.29 10.73
N ASP A 207 -22.66 -6.87 11.91
CA ASP A 207 -21.63 -6.40 12.83
C ASP A 207 -20.23 -6.62 12.25
N ASP A 208 -19.98 -7.79 11.65
CA ASP A 208 -18.71 -8.10 10.98
C ASP A 208 -18.49 -7.16 9.79
N ILE A 209 -19.55 -6.85 9.00
CA ILE A 209 -19.48 -5.84 7.93
C ILE A 209 -19.06 -4.47 8.47
N MET A 210 -19.67 -4.03 9.58
CA MET A 210 -19.38 -2.73 10.20
C MET A 210 -17.94 -2.66 10.73
N LEU A 211 -17.47 -3.71 11.41
CA LEU A 211 -16.11 -3.80 11.96
C LEU A 211 -15.05 -3.86 10.86
N ASN A 212 -15.27 -4.67 9.83
CA ASN A 212 -14.38 -4.76 8.67
C ASN A 212 -14.32 -3.43 7.92
N MET A 213 -15.44 -2.74 7.78
CA MET A 213 -15.51 -1.41 7.17
C MET A 213 -14.73 -0.38 7.99
N LEU A 214 -14.87 -0.41 9.32
CA LEU A 214 -14.09 0.45 10.22
C LEU A 214 -12.59 0.22 10.05
N GLY A 215 -12.15 -1.04 10.03
CA GLY A 215 -10.75 -1.41 9.78
C GLY A 215 -10.22 -0.87 8.45
N ALA A 216 -10.98 -1.06 7.37
CA ALA A 216 -10.62 -0.57 6.04
C ALA A 216 -10.54 0.97 5.99
N LEU A 217 -11.43 1.68 6.66
CA LEU A 217 -11.39 3.15 6.76
C LEU A 217 -10.19 3.65 7.55
N ILE A 218 -9.84 2.99 8.66
CA ILE A 218 -8.62 3.30 9.43
C ILE A 218 -7.39 3.14 8.54
N GLY A 219 -7.28 2.02 7.83
CA GLY A 219 -6.19 1.77 6.88
C GLY A 219 -6.08 2.82 5.77
N TYR A 220 -7.22 3.20 5.18
CA TYR A 220 -7.26 4.28 4.19
C TYR A 220 -6.82 5.62 4.76
N GLY A 221 -7.29 5.96 5.97
CA GLY A 221 -6.87 7.16 6.69
C GLY A 221 -5.37 7.19 6.94
N SER A 222 -4.78 6.07 7.36
CA SER A 222 -3.33 5.92 7.53
C SER A 222 -2.57 6.14 6.22
N PHE A 223 -3.07 5.63 5.09
CA PHE A 223 -2.48 5.87 3.77
C PHE A 223 -2.51 7.36 3.39
N VAL A 224 -3.67 8.03 3.59
CA VAL A 224 -3.80 9.46 3.31
C VAL A 224 -2.87 10.28 4.21
N GLY A 225 -2.78 9.94 5.50
CA GLY A 225 -1.87 10.59 6.44
C GLY A 225 -0.40 10.42 6.04
N MET A 226 0.01 9.21 5.67
CA MET A 226 1.37 8.95 5.15
C MET A 226 1.66 9.80 3.92
N LYS A 227 0.74 9.84 2.94
CA LYS A 227 0.91 10.63 1.72
C LYS A 227 1.06 12.12 2.04
N TYR A 228 0.23 12.65 2.94
CA TYR A 228 0.31 14.04 3.39
C TYR A 228 1.66 14.35 4.06
N ILE A 229 2.15 13.47 4.93
CA ILE A 229 3.46 13.63 5.59
C ILE A 229 4.59 13.62 4.56
N LEU A 230 4.58 12.69 3.61
CA LEU A 230 5.60 12.61 2.56
C LEU A 230 5.62 13.84 1.65
N GLU A 231 4.44 14.37 1.30
CA GLU A 231 4.31 15.62 0.55
C GLU A 231 4.82 16.81 1.38
N ARG A 232 4.55 16.82 2.69
CA ARG A 232 5.01 17.88 3.59
C ARG A 232 6.52 17.88 3.78
N VAL A 233 7.14 16.73 4.03
CA VAL A 233 8.60 16.60 4.16
C VAL A 233 9.29 17.10 2.88
N ARG A 234 8.84 16.62 1.71
CA ARG A 234 9.34 17.11 0.42
C ARG A 234 9.14 18.62 0.20
N SER A 235 8.12 19.22 0.82
CA SER A 235 7.90 20.67 0.72
C SER A 235 8.82 21.48 1.62
N VAL A 236 9.22 20.94 2.78
CA VAL A 236 10.16 21.59 3.70
C VAL A 236 11.57 21.58 3.11
N ASP A 237 12.01 20.43 2.58
CA ASP A 237 13.30 20.33 1.90
C ASP A 237 13.45 21.37 0.76
N LYS A 238 12.33 21.72 0.10
CA LYS A 238 12.31 22.74 -0.96
C LYS A 238 12.46 24.18 -0.45
N VAL A 239 11.98 24.48 0.76
CA VAL A 239 12.05 25.83 1.34
C VAL A 239 13.45 26.14 1.85
N ASP A 240 14.14 25.15 2.43
CA ASP A 240 15.55 25.29 2.84
C ASP A 240 16.53 25.37 1.65
N THR A 241 16.03 25.20 0.41
CA THR A 241 16.81 25.33 -0.83
C THR A 241 16.67 26.71 -1.52
N ILE A 242 15.87 27.65 -1.00
CA ILE A 242 15.68 29.01 -1.55
C ILE A 242 16.46 30.02 -0.72
#